data_AF-A0A3C0BC05-F1
#
_entry.id   AF-A0A3C0BC05-F1
#
_cell.length_a   1.000
_cell.length_b   1.000
_cell.length_c   1.000
_cell.angle_alpha   90.00
_cell.angle_beta   90.00
_cell.angle_gamma   90.00
#
_symmetry.space_group_name_H-M   'P 1'
#
loop_
_entity.id
_entity.type
_entity.pdbx_description
1 polymer ?
#
loop_
_entity_poly.entity_id
_entity_poly.type
_entity_poly.pdbx_seq_one_letter_code
_entity_poly.pdbx_strand_id
1 'polypeptide(L)' 'KRRVDSGEMAVAFALYPVSLEQLINIADTGNIMPPKTTWFEPKLRSGIVVHSLE' A
#
# COMPACT_ATOMS: atom_id res chain seq x y z
N LYS A 1 19.50 -10.78 -12.20
CA LYS A 1 19.65 -11.29 -10.81
C LYS A 1 18.83 -10.37 -9.91
N ARG A 2 18.11 -10.89 -8.89
CA ARG A 2 17.37 -10.02 -7.95
C ARG A 2 18.39 -9.10 -7.25
N ARG A 3 17.99 -7.89 -6.84
CA ARG A 3 18.92 -6.83 -6.36
C ARG A 3 19.79 -7.24 -5.16
N VAL A 4 19.32 -8.20 -4.36
CA VAL A 4 20.11 -8.81 -3.28
C VAL A 4 21.18 -9.76 -3.86
N ASP A 5 20.82 -10.62 -4.82
CA ASP A 5 21.73 -11.57 -5.46
C ASP A 5 22.87 -10.91 -6.27
N SER A 6 22.69 -9.65 -6.67
CA SER A 6 23.69 -8.84 -7.37
C SER A 6 24.65 -8.11 -6.44
N GLY A 7 24.43 -8.14 -5.11
CA GLY A 7 25.24 -7.41 -4.13
C GLY A 7 24.93 -5.91 -4.04
N GLU A 8 23.96 -5.40 -4.79
CA GLU A 8 23.52 -3.99 -4.73
C GLU A 8 22.84 -3.68 -3.39
N MET A 9 22.05 -4.63 -2.88
CA MET A 9 21.29 -4.50 -1.63
C MET A 9 21.71 -5.60 -0.65
N ALA A 10 21.81 -5.27 0.65
CA ALA A 10 22.21 -6.23 1.68
C ALA A 10 21.09 -7.22 2.08
N VAL A 11 19.82 -6.78 2.07
CA VAL A 11 18.67 -7.59 2.50
C VAL A 11 17.37 -7.10 1.86
N ALA A 12 16.36 -7.97 1.83
CA ALA A 12 14.98 -7.63 1.46
C ALA A 12 14.00 -8.16 2.50
N PHE A 13 12.95 -7.38 2.80
CA PHE A 13 11.86 -7.77 3.69
C PHE A 13 10.58 -8.00 2.89
N ALA A 14 9.91 -9.12 3.16
CA ALA A 14 8.58 -9.41 2.65
C ALA A 14 7.59 -9.40 3.82
N LEU A 15 6.52 -8.63 3.70
CA LEU A 15 5.46 -8.52 4.71
C LEU A 15 4.20 -9.23 4.22
N TYR A 16 3.36 -9.67 5.15
CA TYR A 16 2.04 -10.20 4.78
C TYR A 16 1.20 -9.11 4.13
N PRO A 17 0.48 -9.43 3.04
CA PRO A 17 -0.43 -8.49 2.42
C PRO A 17 -1.60 -8.19 3.36
N VAL A 18 -2.03 -6.93 3.38
CA VAL A 18 -3.28 -6.54 4.05
C VAL A 18 -4.49 -6.84 3.18
N SER A 19 -5.57 -7.30 3.80
CA SER A 19 -6.86 -7.47 3.13
C SER A 19 -7.58 -6.13 2.96
N LEU A 20 -8.54 -6.08 2.02
CA LEU A 20 -9.38 -4.90 1.82
C LEU A 20 -10.21 -4.57 3.07
N GLU A 21 -10.72 -5.59 3.76
CA GLU A 21 -11.48 -5.43 4.99
C GLU A 21 -10.65 -4.79 6.11
N GLN A 22 -9.40 -5.24 6.29
CA GLN A 22 -8.48 -4.63 7.26
C GLN A 22 -8.20 -3.15 6.94
N LEU A 23 -8.05 -2.83 5.65
CA LEU A 23 -7.83 -1.46 5.21
C LEU A 23 -9.02 -0.55 5.55
N ILE A 24 -10.25 -1.02 5.29
CA ILE A 24 -11.48 -0.28 5.59
C ILE A 24 -11.64 -0.07 7.10
N ASN A 25 -11.46 -1.13 7.90
CA ASN A 25 -11.57 -1.05 9.35
C ASN A 25 -10.57 -0.06 9.98
N ILE A 26 -9.35 0.03 9.45
CA ILE A 26 -8.35 1.00 9.94
C ILE A 26 -8.76 2.44 9.61
N ALA A 27 -9.34 2.68 8.44
CA ALA A 27 -9.87 3.99 8.06
C ALA A 27 -11.05 4.40 8.96
N ASP A 28 -11.99 3.49 9.21
CA ASP A 28 -13.19 3.74 10.03
C ASP A 28 -12.85 4.03 11.51
N THR A 29 -11.74 3.48 12.00
CA THR A 29 -11.28 3.72 13.38
C THR A 29 -10.47 5.01 13.54
N GLY A 30 -10.27 5.79 12.46
CA GLY A 30 -9.45 7.01 12.49
C GLY A 30 -7.95 6.75 12.67
N ASN A 31 -7.51 5.50 12.49
CA ASN A 31 -6.10 5.10 12.58
C ASN A 31 -5.39 5.26 11.23
N ILE A 32 -4.06 5.25 11.27
CA ILE A 32 -3.22 5.42 10.07
C ILE A 32 -2.36 4.18 9.86
N MET A 33 -2.33 3.68 8.63
CA MET A 33 -1.43 2.60 8.22
C MET A 33 0.03 3.05 8.23
N PRO A 34 0.99 2.21 8.67
CA PRO A 34 2.40 2.54 8.54
C PRO A 34 2.77 2.81 7.08
N PRO A 35 3.72 3.72 6.81
CA PRO A 35 4.07 4.09 5.45
C PRO A 35 4.53 2.87 4.65
N LYS A 36 4.10 2.80 3.38
CA LYS A 36 4.52 1.78 2.38
C LYS A 36 4.10 0.33 2.70
N THR A 37 3.04 0.13 3.48
CA THR A 37 2.49 -1.20 3.79
C THR A 37 1.42 -1.68 2.78
N THR A 38 0.93 -0.81 1.89
CA THR A 38 -0.11 -1.13 0.89
C THR A 38 0.38 -0.89 -0.54
N TRP A 39 0.10 -1.81 -1.47
CA TRP A 39 0.30 -1.64 -2.91
C TRP A 39 -1.01 -1.91 -3.68
N PHE A 40 -1.58 -0.86 -4.29
CA PHE A 40 -2.75 -0.99 -5.16
C PHE A 40 -2.34 -1.12 -6.62
N GLU A 41 -3.03 -1.99 -7.36
CA GLU A 41 -2.88 -2.14 -8.80
C GLU A 41 -4.26 -2.39 -9.45
N PRO A 42 -4.64 -1.67 -10.52
CA PRO A 42 -3.89 -0.59 -11.17
C PRO A 42 -3.72 0.62 -10.24
N LYS A 43 -2.61 1.35 -10.39
CA LYS A 43 -2.48 2.66 -9.75
C LYS A 43 -3.62 3.54 -10.25
N LEU A 44 -4.26 4.25 -9.33
CA LEU A 44 -5.21 5.29 -9.70
C LEU A 44 -4.52 6.21 -10.70
N ARG A 45 -5.14 6.35 -11.89
CA ARG A 45 -4.66 7.32 -12.87
C ARG A 45 -4.68 8.69 -12.20
N SER A 46 -3.63 9.47 -12.41
CA SER A 46 -3.57 10.85 -11.94
C SER A 46 -4.82 11.59 -12.42
N GLY A 47 -5.62 12.10 -11.49
CA GLY A 47 -6.90 12.74 -11.76
C GLY A 47 -7.57 13.20 -10.48
N ILE A 48 -8.45 14.18 -10.58
CA ILE A 48 -9.28 14.64 -9.45
C ILE A 48 -10.59 13.85 -9.53
N VAL A 49 -10.92 13.14 -8.46
CA VAL A 49 -12.24 12.51 -8.27
C VAL A 49 -13.00 13.34 -7.23
N VAL A 50 -14.15 13.87 -7.62
CA VAL A 50 -15.08 14.55 -6.71
C VAL A 50 -16.30 13.65 -6.53
N HIS A 51 -16.56 13.25 -5.30
CA HIS A 51 -17.81 12.57 -4.92
C HIS A 51 -18.58 13.51 -3.99
N SER A 52 -19.62 14.14 -4.52
CA SER A 52 -20.54 14.97 -3.74
C SER A 52 -21.44 14.06 -2.89
N LEU A 53 -21.59 14.40 -1.61
CA LEU A 53 -22.45 13.70 -0.65
C LEU A 53 -23.86 14.34 -0.53
N GLU A 54 -24.22 15.19 -1.50
CA GLU A 54 -25.57 15.77 -1.61
C GLU A 54 -26.55 14.80 -2.27
#